data_AF-A0A7Z2RGM0-F1
#
_entry.id   AF-A0A7Z2RGM0-F1
#
_cell.length_a   1.000
_cell.length_b   1.000
_cell.length_c   1.000
_cell.angle_alpha   90.00
_cell.angle_beta   90.00
_cell.angle_gamma   90.00
#
_symmetry.space_group_name_H-M   'P 1'
#
loop_
_entity.id
_entity.type
_entity.pdbx_description
1 polymer ?
#
loop_
_entity_poly.entity_id
_entity_poly.type
_entity_poly.pdbx_seq_one_letter_code
_entity_poly.pdbx_strand_id
1 'polypeptide(L)'
;MKARRLIGCIPHLIVCALYVPLHNYGVDLYIGVYGGLTSRGIGIGMTPDLMVQYFVVMNAITFFIPKLKLKVLCVSFMLALILYYFLPHYPVRAMAYTLMGGVLTFAAIFAGQLIDRLFFSKREVEA
;
A
#
# COMPACT_ATOMS: atom_id res chain seq x y z
N MET A 1 26.20 1.02 -3.25
CA MET A 1 25.07 0.08 -3.01
C MET A 1 24.13 0.48 -1.87
N LYS A 2 24.60 0.97 -0.71
CA LYS A 2 23.73 1.37 0.43
C LYS A 2 22.83 2.58 0.13
N ALA A 3 23.34 3.62 -0.54
CA ALA A 3 22.56 4.83 -0.86
C ALA A 3 21.38 4.58 -1.81
N ARG A 4 21.54 3.72 -2.83
CA ARG A 4 20.46 3.25 -3.72
C ARG A 4 19.29 2.65 -2.95
N ARG A 5 19.59 1.76 -2.01
CA ARG A 5 18.58 1.09 -1.18
C ARG A 5 17.90 2.08 -0.22
N LEU A 6 18.65 3.01 0.37
CA LEU A 6 18.07 4.04 1.25
C LEU A 6 17.10 4.95 0.49
N ILE A 7 17.44 5.37 -0.73
CA ILE A 7 16.58 6.23 -1.55
C ILE A 7 15.31 5.49 -1.98
N GLY A 8 15.41 4.20 -2.30
CA GLY A 8 14.24 3.36 -2.59
C GLY A 8 13.30 3.15 -1.40
N CYS A 9 13.73 3.44 -0.17
CA CYS A 9 12.91 3.31 1.05
C CYS A 9 11.93 4.49 1.21
N ILE A 10 12.35 5.68 0.77
CA ILE A 10 11.59 6.93 0.87
C ILE A 10 10.16 6.79 0.30
N PRO A 11 9.93 6.29 -0.92
CA PRO A 11 8.58 6.16 -1.46
C PRO A 11 7.72 5.16 -0.68
N HIS A 12 8.30 4.07 -0.15
CA HIS A 12 7.56 3.11 0.68
C HIS A 12 7.17 3.72 2.03
N LEU A 13 8.05 4.52 2.65
CA LEU A 13 7.75 5.24 3.89
C LEU A 13 6.67 6.30 3.70
N ILE A 14 6.73 7.09 2.62
CA ILE A 14 5.72 8.08 2.26
C ILE A 14 4.36 7.40 2.08
N VAL A 15 4.33 6.28 1.36
CA VAL A 15 3.11 5.53 1.12
C VAL A 15 2.53 4.93 2.41
N CYS A 16 3.37 4.40 3.31
CA CYS A 16 2.92 3.94 4.63
C CYS A 16 2.34 5.08 5.47
N ALA A 17 2.97 6.26 5.45
CA ALA A 17 2.49 7.44 6.15
C ALA A 17 1.18 8.00 5.55
N LEU A 18 1.02 7.92 4.22
CA LEU A 18 -0.19 8.36 3.52
C LEU A 18 -1.38 7.40 3.69
N TYR A 19 -1.13 6.12 3.94
CA TYR A 19 -2.19 5.12 4.09
C TYR A 19 -3.16 5.47 5.22
N VAL A 20 -2.64 5.89 6.38
CA VAL A 20 -3.45 6.23 7.57
C VAL A 20 -4.40 7.41 7.33
N PRO A 21 -3.94 8.61 6.91
CA PRO A 21 -4.83 9.74 6.66
C PRO A 21 -5.79 9.48 5.49
N LEU A 22 -5.35 8.74 4.45
CA LEU A 22 -6.21 8.43 3.31
C LEU A 22 -7.32 7.44 3.69
N HIS A 23 -7.00 6.47 4.56
CA HIS A 23 -7.99 5.55 5.13
C HIS A 23 -9.01 6.31 5.98
N ASN A 24 -8.56 7.15 6.92
CA ASN A 24 -9.45 7.96 7.77
C ASN A 24 -10.36 8.85 6.93
N TYR A 25 -9.81 9.56 5.95
CA TYR A 25 -10.59 10.39 5.02
C TYR A 25 -11.61 9.57 4.22
N GLY A 26 -11.23 8.39 3.74
CA GLY A 26 -12.14 7.49 3.03
C GLY A 26 -13.29 6.99 3.91
N VAL A 27 -13.01 6.73 5.19
CA VAL A 27 -14.03 6.37 6.19
C VAL A 27 -14.98 7.55 6.45
N ASP A 28 -14.44 8.75 6.68
CA ASP A 28 -15.22 9.95 6.97
C ASP A 28 -16.14 10.33 5.80
N LEU A 29 -15.61 10.28 4.56
CA LEU A 29 -16.41 10.47 3.36
C LEU A 29 -17.52 9.42 3.23
N TYR A 30 -17.21 8.15 3.50
CA TYR A 30 -18.21 7.09 3.43
C TYR A 30 -19.34 7.31 4.44
N ILE A 31 -19.01 7.71 5.67
CA ILE A 31 -19.99 8.07 6.70
C ILE A 31 -20.83 9.27 6.25
N GLY A 32 -20.18 10.30 5.71
CA GLY A 32 -20.86 11.53 5.27
C GLY A 32 -21.84 11.31 4.11
N VAL A 33 -21.53 10.40 3.19
CA VAL A 33 -22.36 10.14 2.00
C VAL A 33 -23.40 9.04 2.23
N TYR A 34 -23.06 7.97 2.96
CA TYR A 34 -23.89 6.77 3.08
C TYR A 34 -24.43 6.51 4.50
N GLY A 35 -24.09 7.34 5.49
CA GLY A 35 -24.51 7.18 6.89
C GLY A 35 -23.63 6.22 7.72
N GLY A 36 -23.96 6.08 9.00
CA GLY A 36 -23.10 5.42 9.99
C GLY A 36 -22.72 3.96 9.66
N LEU A 37 -21.42 3.67 9.66
CA LEU A 37 -20.84 2.30 9.55
C LEU A 37 -21.34 1.32 10.64
N THR A 38 -21.98 1.82 11.69
CA THR A 38 -22.46 1.07 12.86
C THR A 38 -23.76 0.30 12.63
N SER A 39 -24.57 0.64 11.61
CA SER A 39 -25.82 -0.09 11.29
C SER A 39 -25.59 -1.50 10.73
N ARG A 40 -24.35 -1.80 10.29
CA ARG A 40 -23.97 -3.12 9.73
C ARG A 40 -23.16 -4.00 10.68
N GLY A 41 -23.18 -3.73 11.99
CA GLY A 41 -22.88 -4.72 13.04
C GLY A 41 -21.44 -5.18 13.24
N ILE A 42 -20.39 -4.54 12.69
CA ILE A 42 -19.04 -5.12 12.71
C ILE A 42 -17.98 -4.17 13.29
N GLY A 43 -17.34 -4.67 14.37
CA GLY A 43 -16.29 -4.04 15.17
C GLY A 43 -15.32 -3.17 14.38
N ILE A 44 -15.48 -1.87 14.57
CA ILE A 44 -14.72 -0.80 13.92
C ILE A 44 -13.29 -0.70 14.50
N GLY A 45 -13.03 -1.31 15.66
CA GLY A 45 -11.75 -1.12 16.37
C GLY A 45 -10.55 -1.85 15.78
N MET A 46 -10.62 -3.17 15.57
CA MET A 46 -9.39 -3.96 15.35
C MET A 46 -9.02 -4.21 13.89
N THR A 47 -9.99 -4.29 12.98
CA THR A 47 -9.71 -4.62 11.57
C THR A 47 -8.92 -3.54 10.83
N PRO A 48 -9.18 -2.23 11.04
CA PRO A 48 -8.36 -1.18 10.43
C PRO A 48 -6.90 -1.26 10.88
N ASP A 49 -6.65 -1.41 12.17
CA ASP A 49 -5.29 -1.52 12.74
C ASP A 49 -4.53 -2.72 12.16
N LEU A 50 -5.20 -3.86 12.04
CA LEU A 50 -4.64 -5.08 11.45
C LEU A 50 -4.28 -4.88 9.97
N MET A 51 -5.12 -4.16 9.22
CA MET A 51 -4.87 -3.85 7.80
C MET A 51 -3.74 -2.85 7.61
N VAL A 52 -3.62 -1.84 8.48
CA VAL A 52 -2.48 -0.91 8.49
C VAL A 52 -1.18 -1.67 8.77
N GLN A 53 -1.15 -2.50 9.81
CA GLN A 53 0.03 -3.31 10.15
C GLN A 53 0.42 -4.25 8.99
N TYR A 54 -0.58 -4.93 8.42
CA TYR A 54 -0.38 -5.82 7.28
C TYR A 54 0.20 -5.08 6.06
N PHE A 55 -0.32 -3.89 5.76
CA PHE A 55 0.16 -3.05 4.67
C PHE A 55 1.61 -2.60 4.88
N VAL A 56 1.97 -2.19 6.09
CA VAL A 56 3.33 -1.78 6.46
C VAL A 56 4.30 -2.97 6.33
N VAL A 57 3.93 -4.13 6.86
CA VAL A 57 4.74 -5.36 6.77
C VAL A 57 4.98 -5.77 5.32
N MET A 58 3.93 -5.77 4.50
CA MET A 58 4.04 -6.14 3.08
C MET A 58 4.85 -5.15 2.27
N ASN A 59 4.77 -3.85 2.57
CA ASN A 59 5.63 -2.83 1.96
C ASN A 59 7.10 -2.99 2.40
N ALA A 60 7.35 -3.33 3.68
CA ALA A 60 8.69 -3.64 4.15
C ALA A 60 9.28 -4.88 3.45
N ILE A 61 8.51 -5.94 3.27
CA ILE A 61 8.93 -7.14 2.52
C ILE A 61 9.24 -6.76 1.06
N THR A 62 8.37 -5.97 0.43
CA THR A 62 8.53 -5.51 -0.95
C THR A 62 9.79 -4.65 -1.14
N PHE A 63 10.18 -3.90 -0.11
CA PHE A 63 11.40 -3.11 -0.10
C PHE A 63 12.67 -3.98 -0.16
N PHE A 64 12.73 -5.07 0.61
CA PHE A 64 13.91 -5.96 0.62
C PHE A 64 14.08 -6.77 -0.66
N ILE A 65 13.04 -6.89 -1.48
CA ILE A 65 13.05 -7.65 -2.73
C ILE A 65 13.71 -6.82 -3.85
N PRO A 66 14.83 -7.28 -4.44
CA PRO A 66 15.48 -6.54 -5.53
C PRO A 66 14.80 -6.76 -6.90
N LYS A 67 14.09 -7.88 -7.07
CA LYS A 67 13.50 -8.27 -8.36
C LYS A 67 12.07 -7.73 -8.52
N LEU A 68 11.83 -6.94 -9.57
CA LEU A 68 10.50 -6.38 -9.88
C LEU A 68 9.40 -7.44 -9.98
N LYS A 69 9.68 -8.58 -10.66
CA LYS A 69 8.71 -9.69 -10.77
C LYS A 69 8.27 -10.22 -9.41
N LEU A 70 9.19 -10.30 -8.45
CA LEU A 70 8.89 -10.79 -7.11
C LEU A 70 8.17 -9.73 -6.27
N LYS A 71 8.45 -8.43 -6.49
CA LYS A 71 7.65 -7.33 -5.91
C LYS A 71 6.20 -7.41 -6.36
N VAL A 72 5.96 -7.54 -7.67
CA VAL A 72 4.61 -7.65 -8.23
C VAL A 72 3.91 -8.89 -7.67
N LEU A 73 4.61 -10.04 -7.57
CA LEU A 73 4.04 -11.24 -6.97
C LEU A 73 3.64 -11.02 -5.50
N CYS A 74 4.48 -10.35 -4.69
CA CYS A 74 4.15 -10.00 -3.32
C CYS A 74 2.93 -9.08 -3.22
N VAL A 75 2.82 -8.08 -4.10
CA VAL A 75 1.63 -7.19 -4.15
C VAL A 75 0.39 -7.99 -4.53
N SER A 76 0.45 -8.84 -5.54
CA SER A 76 -0.68 -9.69 -5.93
C SER A 76 -1.11 -10.62 -4.81
N PHE A 77 -0.15 -11.23 -4.10
CA PHE A 77 -0.42 -12.06 -2.93
C PHE A 77 -1.07 -11.25 -1.80
N MET A 78 -0.56 -10.04 -1.54
CA MET A 78 -1.13 -9.13 -0.55
C MET A 78 -2.60 -8.84 -0.85
N LEU A 79 -2.93 -8.48 -2.09
CA LEU A 79 -4.28 -8.17 -2.54
C LEU A 79 -5.21 -9.39 -2.50
N ALA A 80 -4.71 -10.56 -2.91
CA ALA A 80 -5.48 -11.80 -2.86
C ALA A 80 -5.88 -12.17 -1.43
N LEU A 81 -4.98 -12.00 -0.46
CA LEU A 81 -5.28 -12.23 0.95
C LEU A 81 -6.31 -11.22 1.51
N ILE A 82 -6.23 -9.95 1.11
CA ILE A 82 -7.25 -8.95 1.50
C ILE A 82 -8.62 -9.36 0.93
N LEU A 83 -8.68 -9.76 -0.34
CA LEU A 83 -9.91 -10.24 -0.97
C LEU A 83 -10.45 -11.49 -0.25
N TYR A 84 -9.59 -12.47 0.02
CA TYR A 84 -9.98 -13.71 0.70
C TYR A 84 -10.50 -13.46 2.12
N TYR A 85 -9.89 -12.51 2.86
CA TYR A 85 -10.31 -12.21 4.23
C TYR A 85 -11.64 -11.47 4.29
N PHE A 86 -11.91 -10.56 3.35
CA PHE A 86 -13.12 -9.75 3.37
C PHE A 86 -14.28 -10.32 2.55
N LEU A 87 -14.04 -11.11 1.50
CA LEU A 87 -15.12 -11.74 0.75
C LEU A 87 -15.56 -13.06 1.43
N PRO A 88 -16.87 -13.35 1.45
CA PRO A 88 -18.00 -12.59 0.87
C PRO A 88 -18.62 -11.56 1.84
N HIS A 89 -18.19 -11.53 3.10
CA HIS A 89 -18.91 -10.84 4.18
C HIS A 89 -18.84 -9.30 4.11
N TYR A 90 -17.80 -8.73 3.51
CA TYR A 90 -17.50 -7.29 3.51
C TYR A 90 -16.98 -6.78 2.16
N PRO A 91 -17.78 -6.87 1.09
CA PRO A 91 -17.33 -6.54 -0.27
C PRO A 91 -16.87 -5.08 -0.40
N VAL A 92 -17.51 -4.14 0.28
CA VAL A 92 -17.13 -2.71 0.24
C VAL A 92 -15.75 -2.47 0.86
N ARG A 93 -15.47 -3.10 2.01
CA ARG A 93 -14.15 -3.01 2.66
C ARG A 93 -13.10 -3.71 1.81
N ALA A 94 -13.42 -4.87 1.24
CA ALA A 94 -12.51 -5.57 0.34
C ALA A 94 -12.08 -4.68 -0.82
N MET A 95 -13.03 -4.04 -1.50
CA MET A 95 -12.76 -3.12 -2.61
C MET A 95 -11.93 -1.91 -2.17
N ALA A 96 -12.27 -1.29 -1.04
CA ALA A 96 -11.54 -0.13 -0.53
C ALA A 96 -10.09 -0.46 -0.16
N TYR A 97 -9.86 -1.53 0.63
CA TYR A 97 -8.53 -1.93 1.07
C TYR A 97 -7.67 -2.47 -0.07
N THR A 98 -8.25 -3.20 -1.02
CA THR A 98 -7.52 -3.70 -2.19
C THR A 98 -7.14 -2.58 -3.15
N LEU A 99 -8.06 -1.65 -3.44
CA LEU A 99 -7.77 -0.50 -4.29
C LEU A 99 -6.71 0.39 -3.65
N MET A 100 -6.89 0.76 -2.38
CA MET A 100 -5.97 1.62 -1.66
C MET A 100 -4.60 0.96 -1.50
N GLY A 101 -4.55 -0.29 -1.03
CA GLY A 101 -3.30 -1.04 -0.86
C GLY A 101 -2.59 -1.30 -2.18
N GLY A 102 -3.33 -1.60 -3.25
CA GLY A 102 -2.78 -1.82 -4.58
C GLY A 102 -2.19 -0.55 -5.15
N VAL A 103 -2.99 0.52 -5.28
CA VAL A 103 -2.57 1.80 -5.86
C VAL A 103 -1.35 2.35 -5.15
N LEU A 104 -1.37 2.38 -3.82
CA LEU A 104 -0.27 2.91 -3.03
C LEU A 104 1.02 2.07 -3.18
N THR A 105 0.92 0.73 -3.15
CA THR A 105 2.11 -0.12 -3.28
C THR A 105 2.68 -0.10 -4.69
N PHE A 106 1.82 -0.09 -5.72
CA PHE A 106 2.26 0.09 -7.11
C PHE A 106 2.88 1.47 -7.33
N ALA A 107 2.32 2.53 -6.76
CA ALA A 107 2.89 3.88 -6.79
C ALA A 107 4.28 3.91 -6.13
N ALA A 108 4.47 3.24 -4.98
CA ALA A 108 5.77 3.15 -4.32
C ALA A 108 6.82 2.44 -5.19
N ILE A 109 6.44 1.33 -5.84
CA ILE A 109 7.31 0.60 -6.75
C ILE A 109 7.69 1.47 -7.95
N PHE A 110 6.71 2.14 -8.56
CA PHE A 110 6.94 2.99 -9.74
C PHE A 110 7.80 4.21 -9.40
N ALA A 111 7.53 4.88 -8.27
CA ALA A 111 8.35 5.99 -7.77
C ALA A 111 9.79 5.54 -7.49
N GLY A 112 9.98 4.37 -6.87
CA GLY A 112 11.31 3.80 -6.66
C GLY A 112 12.06 3.56 -7.98
N GLN A 113 11.38 3.02 -9.00
CA GLN A 113 11.97 2.82 -10.34
C GLN A 113 12.27 4.12 -11.06
N LEU A 114 11.40 5.12 -10.94
CA LEU A 114 11.59 6.44 -11.54
C LEU A 114 12.79 7.15 -10.94
N ILE A 115 12.93 7.10 -9.61
CA ILE A 115 14.09 7.67 -8.90
C ILE A 115 15.38 6.94 -9.31
N ASP A 116 15.35 5.60 -9.38
CA ASP A 116 16.50 4.81 -9.84
C ASP A 116 16.89 5.16 -11.29
N ARG A 117 15.93 5.37 -12.18
CA ARG A 117 16.20 5.85 -13.55
C ARG A 117 16.78 7.27 -13.54
N LEU A 118 16.14 8.23 -12.88
CA LEU A 118 16.54 9.64 -12.94
C LEU A 118 17.91 9.91 -12.31
N PHE A 119 18.22 9.29 -11.16
CA PHE A 119 19.46 9.56 -10.43
C PHE A 119 20.65 8.69 -10.85
N PHE A 120 20.42 7.57 -11.54
CA PHE A 120 21.50 6.69 -11.97
C PHE A 120 21.67 6.58 -13.48
N SER A 121 20.63 6.86 -14.29
CA SER A 121 20.81 7.04 -15.73
C SER A 121 21.59 8.31 -16.03
N LYS A 122 21.47 9.35 -15.18
CA LYS A 122 22.21 10.61 -15.36
C LYS A 122 23.71 10.48 -15.06
N ARG A 123 24.11 9.46 -14.28
CA ARG A 123 25.50 9.27 -13.85
C ARG A 123 26.39 8.56 -14.89
N GLU A 124 25.81 7.94 -15.91
CA GLU A 124 26.55 7.35 -17.04
C GLU A 124 26.80 8.36 -18.18
N VAL A 125 26.15 9.53 -18.16
CA VAL A 125 26.34 10.57 -19.20
C VAL A 125 27.42 11.58 -18.78
N GLU A 126 27.78 11.62 -17.50
CA GLU A 126 28.79 12.53 -16.93
C GLU A 126 30.13 11.84 -16.59
N ALA A 127 30.31 10.56 -16.93
CA ALA A 127 31.54 9.80 -16.72
C ALA A 127 32.19 9.41 -18.05
#